data_AF-P54621-F1
#
_entry.id   AF-P54621-F1
#
_cell.length_a   1.000
_cell.length_b   1.000
_cell.length_c   1.000
_cell.angle_alpha   90.00
_cell.angle_beta   90.00
_cell.angle_gamma   90.00
#
_symmetry.space_group_name_H-M   'P 1'
#
loop_
_entity.id
_entity.type
_entity.pdbx_description
1 polymer ?
#
loop_
_entity_poly.entity_id
_entity_poly.type
_entity_poly.pdbx_seq_one_letter_code
_entity_poly.pdbx_strand_id
1 'polypeptide(L)' 'MQEQKFRILTINPGSTSTKIGVFENERAIVEKTIRHEGRCFGNIKR' A
#
# COMPACT_ATOMS: atom_id res chain seq x y z
N MET A 1 7.52 3.93 -31.48
CA MET A 1 8.20 4.05 -30.17
C MET A 1 7.76 2.87 -29.32
N GLN A 2 8.66 2.22 -28.57
CA GLN A 2 8.22 1.21 -27.58
C GLN A 2 7.45 1.94 -26.48
N GLU A 3 6.24 1.48 -26.15
CA GLU A 3 5.56 1.95 -24.96
C GLU A 3 6.39 1.55 -23.74
N GLN A 4 6.86 2.54 -22.97
CA GLN A 4 7.51 2.25 -21.70
C GLN A 4 6.45 1.74 -20.72
N LYS A 5 6.70 0.57 -20.13
CA LYS A 5 5.88 0.00 -19.07
C LYS A 5 6.49 0.37 -17.73
N PHE A 6 5.87 1.30 -17.01
CA PHE A 6 6.26 1.63 -15.65
C PHE A 6 5.53 0.72 -14.67
N ARG A 7 6.25 0.21 -13.66
CA ARG A 7 5.63 -0.41 -12.50
C ARG A 7 5.59 0.56 -11.34
N ILE A 8 4.41 0.79 -10.80
CA ILE A 8 4.19 1.70 -9.66
C ILE A 8 3.82 0.85 -8.45
N LEU A 9 4.61 0.96 -7.37
CA LEU A 9 4.25 0.43 -6.05
C LEU A 9 3.61 1.55 -5.24
N THR A 10 2.37 1.37 -4.81
CA THR A 10 1.68 2.27 -3.88
C THR A 10 1.63 1.64 -2.50
N ILE A 11 1.93 2.45 -1.47
CA ILE A 11 1.74 2.10 -0.07
C ILE A 11 0.96 3.23 0.56
N ASN A 12 -0.28 2.95 0.95
CA ASN A 12 -1.16 3.90 1.63
C ASN A 12 -1.37 3.42 3.08
N PRO A 13 -0.61 3.98 4.04
CA PRO A 13 -0.73 3.62 5.45
C PRO A 13 -1.97 4.24 6.08
N GLY A 14 -2.63 3.46 6.94
CA GLY A 14 -3.68 3.90 7.84
C GLY A 14 -3.50 3.27 9.22
N SER A 15 -4.20 3.81 10.22
CA SER A 15 -4.06 3.38 11.62
C SER A 15 -4.45 1.91 11.84
N THR A 16 -5.46 1.42 11.11
CA THR A 16 -5.99 0.05 11.24
C THR A 16 -5.72 -0.82 10.03
N SER A 17 -5.28 -0.23 8.91
CA SER A 17 -4.96 -0.98 7.70
C SER A 17 -4.00 -0.22 6.80
N THR A 18 -3.22 -0.95 6.03
CA THR A 18 -2.37 -0.43 4.97
C THR A 18 -2.84 -1.02 3.64
N LYS A 19 -3.11 -0.17 2.65
CA LYS A 19 -3.36 -0.61 1.26
C LYS A 19 -2.04 -0.61 0.49
N ILE A 20 -1.77 -1.69 -0.23
CA ILE A 20 -0.61 -1.87 -1.08
C ILE A 20 -1.13 -2.19 -2.48
N GLY A 21 -0.58 -1.53 -3.50
CA GLY A 21 -0.93 -1.77 -4.89
C GLY A 21 0.29 -1.83 -5.80
N VAL A 22 0.25 -2.69 -6.81
CA VAL A 22 1.22 -2.72 -7.91
C VAL A 22 0.48 -2.44 -9.20
N PHE A 23 0.90 -1.44 -9.94
CA PHE A 23 0.28 -1.03 -11.21
C PHE A 23 1.30 -1.13 -12.35
N GLU A 24 0.86 -1.52 -13.54
CA GLU A 24 1.58 -1.30 -14.79
C GLU A 24 0.92 -0.14 -15.53
N ASN A 25 1.61 1.00 -15.60
CA ASN A 25 1.02 2.26 -16.06
C ASN A 25 -0.27 2.57 -15.28
N GLU A 26 -1.43 2.61 -15.94
CA GLU A 26 -2.72 2.86 -15.30
C GLU A 26 -3.45 1.57 -14.87
N ARG A 27 -2.91 0.40 -15.18
CA ARG A 27 -3.55 -0.88 -14.91
C ARG A 27 -3.09 -1.46 -13.57
N ALA A 28 -4.01 -1.71 -12.64
CA ALA A 28 -3.71 -2.46 -11.43
C ALA A 28 -3.37 -3.94 -11.76
N ILE A 29 -2.26 -4.43 -11.21
CA ILE A 29 -1.81 -5.82 -11.31
C ILE A 29 -2.15 -6.57 -10.02
N VAL A 30 -1.86 -5.97 -8.87
CA VAL A 30 -2.11 -6.54 -7.55
C VAL A 30 -2.59 -5.45 -6.62
N GLU A 31 -3.63 -5.73 -5.84
CA GLU A 31 -4.04 -4.91 -4.71
C GLU A 31 -4.18 -5.78 -3.46
N LYS A 32 -3.64 -5.30 -2.35
CA LYS A 32 -3.74 -5.96 -1.04
C LYS A 32 -4.06 -4.94 0.03
N THR A 33 -4.96 -5.29 0.94
CA THR A 33 -5.12 -4.56 2.19
C THR A 33 -4.59 -5.44 3.32
N ILE A 34 -3.60 -4.94 4.06
CA ILE A 34 -3.12 -5.52 5.31
C ILE A 34 -3.92 -4.86 6.44
N ARG A 35 -4.52 -5.65 7.33
CA ARG A 35 -5.19 -5.13 8.53
C ARG A 35 -4.26 -5.25 9.72
N HIS A 36 -4.16 -4.19 10.50
CA HIS A 36 -3.39 -4.15 11.74
C HIS A 36 -4.35 -4.47 12.88
N GLU A 37 -4.11 -5.57 13.58
CA GLU A 37 -4.79 -5.83 14.84
C GLU A 37 -4.33 -4.79 15.87
N GLY A 38 -5.23 -4.37 16.76
CA GLY A 38 -5.15 -3.14 17.58
C GLY A 38 -4.00 -3.01 18.59
N ARG A 39 -2.89 -3.73 18.42
CA ARG A 39 -1.76 -3.75 19.35
C ARG A 39 -0.76 -2.58 19.18
N CYS A 40 -0.94 -1.70 18.20
CA CYS A 40 0.07 -0.67 17.90
C CYS A 40 0.11 0.52 18.89
N PHE A 41 -0.83 0.66 19.81
CA PHE A 41 -0.87 1.78 20.77
C PHE A 41 -0.26 1.45 22.15
N GLY A 42 0.63 0.48 22.22
CA GLY A 42 1.41 0.22 23.43
C GLY A 42 2.41 1.34 23.70
N ASN A 43 1.95 2.42 24.35
CA ASN A 43 2.76 3.46 25.00
C ASN A 43 3.42 4.50 24.08
N ILE A 44 2.64 5.36 23.43
CA ILE A 44 3.14 6.71 23.10
C ILE A 44 3.01 7.53 24.39
N LYS A 45 4.05 7.50 25.24
CA LYS A 45 4.17 8.47 26.33
C LYS A 45 4.56 9.82 25.69
N ARG A 46 3.81 10.86 26.02
CA ARG A 46 4.18 12.26 25.71
C ARG A 46 5.34 12.70 26.58
#